data_AF-A0A8X6Q5V0-F1
#
_entry.id   AF-A0A8X6Q5V0-F1
#
_cell.length_a   1.000
_cell.length_b   1.000
_cell.length_c   1.000
_cell.angle_alpha   90.00
_cell.angle_beta   90.00
_cell.angle_gamma   90.00
#
_symmetry.space_group_name_H-M   'P 1'
#
loop_
_entity.id
_entity.type
_entity.pdbx_description
1 polymer ?
#
loop_
_entity_poly.entity_id
_entity_poly.type
_entity_poly.pdbx_seq_one_letter_code
_entity_poly.pdbx_strand_id
1 'polypeptide(L)'
;MKYVIICILVSIITYWYWNDFFAYEEFNEVIDVTNNIRSIFKELDSDKNGFLNEDEFSNMKNSFTILQKNTYGTQTKYLIQEFPYFTIQFGEQVVNIEVDFKPLLLSSIAKNVSDIPKDEVDSMLGLLNWKTPYKERHPFGAKSFSSFLPPKRDVQAGFTWWIVESNSNKHSPPLSVQRYYPPQVPSNLLIFHALLSLFHPHPFLWTRFQPQGTVAILRAIDDNFYDIVFRIHAEYQLNKPPLHPFWFTPSQFQGRLIINKDSSVVKFFHMEVPDTKLNADMEWLNGPSEDSMEVDIGYIPRMSLISSAISVPMDDEKGANQKLSDIKWHTEISIEEALDSLELQFFPFKKVKYYNVLEAFLRAENESKLVHGIVFWSTVADLEEIIKVNSDSAASFFARICLDNYDFPVESIIFSPDGIVIHRINANALLGLATEQESFFEIGDPVEKNYHEFLENALLMSKAVKVNTEENQLL
;
A
#
# COMPACT_ATOMS: atom_id res chain seq x y z
N MET A 1 -58.90 -9.79 -53.33
CA MET A 1 -57.52 -10.14 -53.76
C MET A 1 -56.60 -8.93 -53.89
N LYS A 2 -56.97 -7.85 -54.61
CA LYS A 2 -56.13 -6.64 -54.76
C LYS A 2 -55.75 -5.95 -53.43
N TYR A 3 -56.68 -5.84 -52.48
CA TYR A 3 -56.41 -5.18 -51.19
C TYR A 3 -55.46 -5.97 -50.28
N VAL A 4 -55.46 -7.31 -50.37
CA VAL A 4 -54.57 -8.17 -49.57
C VAL A 4 -53.12 -8.03 -50.05
N ILE A 5 -52.91 -7.93 -51.36
CA ILE A 5 -51.57 -7.75 -51.95
C ILE A 5 -50.99 -6.38 -51.56
N ILE A 6 -51.84 -5.33 -51.51
CA ILE A 6 -51.41 -3.99 -51.10
C ILE A 6 -51.03 -3.98 -49.61
N CYS A 7 -51.80 -4.62 -48.73
CA CYS A 7 -51.45 -4.70 -47.31
C CYS A 7 -50.16 -5.49 -47.05
N ILE A 8 -49.90 -6.56 -47.82
CA ILE A 8 -48.64 -7.33 -47.71
C ILE A 8 -47.45 -6.48 -48.18
N LEU A 9 -47.59 -5.77 -49.31
CA LEU A 9 -46.53 -4.88 -49.82
C LEU A 9 -46.22 -3.75 -48.83
N VAL A 10 -47.26 -3.11 -48.27
CA VAL A 10 -47.08 -2.07 -47.24
C VAL A 10 -46.40 -2.65 -46.01
N SER A 11 -46.80 -3.84 -45.54
CA SER A 11 -46.19 -4.48 -44.37
C SER A 11 -44.72 -4.84 -44.59
N ILE A 12 -44.36 -5.30 -45.79
CA ILE A 12 -42.96 -5.61 -46.16
C ILE A 12 -42.13 -4.32 -46.25
N ILE A 13 -42.67 -3.26 -46.85
CA ILE A 13 -41.99 -1.97 -46.95
C ILE A 13 -41.81 -1.36 -45.55
N THR A 14 -42.83 -1.42 -44.68
CA THR A 14 -42.69 -0.94 -43.30
C THR A 14 -41.73 -1.79 -42.49
N TYR A 15 -41.68 -3.12 -42.71
CA TYR A 15 -40.72 -3.99 -42.04
C TYR A 15 -39.28 -3.67 -42.47
N TRP A 16 -39.04 -3.50 -43.78
CA TRP A 16 -37.73 -3.10 -44.30
C TRP A 16 -37.31 -1.71 -43.82
N TYR A 17 -38.23 -0.74 -43.85
CA TYR A 17 -37.94 0.60 -43.36
C TYR A 17 -37.69 0.63 -41.84
N TRP A 18 -38.42 -0.17 -41.07
CA TRP A 18 -38.20 -0.32 -39.62
C TRP A 18 -36.85 -1.00 -39.33
N ASN A 19 -36.46 -2.02 -40.09
CA ASN A 19 -35.18 -2.71 -39.91
C ASN A 19 -33.98 -1.84 -40.32
N ASP A 20 -34.07 -1.12 -41.45
CA ASP A 20 -33.00 -0.21 -41.89
C ASP A 20 -32.85 1.00 -40.95
N PHE A 21 -33.97 1.53 -40.42
CA PHE A 21 -33.93 2.68 -39.52
C PHE A 21 -33.34 2.32 -38.14
N PHE A 22 -33.64 1.12 -37.61
CA PHE A 22 -33.03 0.66 -36.34
C PHE A 22 -31.60 0.12 -36.50
N ALA A 23 -31.23 -0.43 -37.66
CA ALA A 23 -29.85 -0.86 -37.90
C ALA A 23 -28.85 0.31 -37.98
N TYR A 24 -29.33 1.53 -38.27
CA TYR A 24 -28.49 2.73 -38.37
C TYR A 24 -28.41 3.58 -37.09
N GLU A 25 -29.30 3.41 -36.11
CA GLU A 25 -29.19 4.15 -34.83
C GLU A 25 -28.26 3.46 -33.81
N GLU A 26 -28.03 2.15 -33.88
CA GLU A 26 -27.18 1.43 -32.91
C GLU A 26 -25.66 1.48 -33.19
N PHE A 27 -25.21 2.03 -34.32
CA PHE A 27 -23.80 1.98 -34.72
C PHE A 27 -23.21 3.28 -35.30
N ASN A 28 -23.75 4.45 -34.92
CA ASN A 28 -23.18 5.74 -35.35
C ASN A 28 -21.83 6.11 -34.70
N GLU A 29 -21.27 5.25 -33.85
CA GLU A 29 -19.91 5.38 -33.30
C GLU A 29 -18.98 4.21 -33.68
N VAL A 30 -19.29 3.43 -34.72
CA VAL A 30 -18.30 2.47 -35.23
C VAL A 30 -17.27 3.24 -36.04
N ILE A 31 -16.13 3.51 -35.40
CA ILE A 31 -14.92 4.02 -36.06
C ILE A 31 -14.61 3.08 -37.24
N ASP A 32 -14.54 3.63 -38.46
CA ASP A 32 -14.08 2.89 -39.63
C ASP A 32 -12.60 2.55 -39.45
N VAL A 33 -12.36 1.37 -38.88
CA VAL A 33 -11.02 0.81 -38.66
C VAL A 33 -10.51 0.03 -39.87
N THR A 34 -11.20 0.05 -41.02
CA THR A 34 -10.85 -0.77 -42.20
C THR A 34 -9.43 -0.50 -42.68
N ASN A 35 -8.98 0.76 -42.62
CA ASN A 35 -7.62 1.13 -42.99
C ASN A 35 -6.57 0.64 -41.97
N ASN A 36 -6.90 0.69 -40.68
CA ASN A 36 -6.03 0.16 -39.62
C ASN A 36 -5.93 -1.36 -39.68
N ILE A 37 -7.06 -2.05 -39.90
CA ILE A 37 -7.10 -3.52 -40.07
C ILE A 37 -6.29 -3.93 -41.30
N ARG A 38 -6.37 -3.20 -42.43
CA ARG A 38 -5.54 -3.47 -43.60
C ARG A 38 -4.04 -3.27 -43.34
N SER A 39 -3.68 -2.28 -42.53
CA SER A 39 -2.28 -2.04 -42.15
C SER A 39 -1.74 -3.19 -41.29
N ILE A 40 -2.49 -3.55 -40.24
CA ILE A 40 -2.15 -4.65 -39.33
C ILE A 40 -2.07 -5.98 -40.09
N PHE A 41 -3.02 -6.24 -40.98
CA PHE A 41 -3.02 -7.44 -41.81
C PHE A 41 -1.77 -7.52 -42.69
N LYS A 42 -1.36 -6.40 -43.32
CA LYS A 42 -0.14 -6.36 -44.14
C LYS A 42 1.14 -6.53 -43.35
N GLU A 43 1.17 -6.10 -42.08
CA GLU A 43 2.30 -6.32 -41.19
C GLU A 43 2.39 -7.78 -40.72
N LEU A 44 1.25 -8.43 -40.53
CA LEU A 44 1.13 -9.82 -40.10
C LEU A 44 1.35 -10.84 -41.22
N ASP A 45 0.86 -10.55 -42.42
CA ASP A 45 0.95 -11.40 -43.62
C ASP A 45 2.38 -11.34 -44.19
N SER A 46 3.30 -11.93 -43.44
CA SER A 46 4.74 -11.86 -43.66
C SER A 46 5.16 -12.52 -44.98
N ASP A 47 4.45 -13.57 -45.38
CA ASP A 47 4.66 -14.26 -46.66
C ASP A 47 3.82 -13.68 -47.81
N LYS A 48 2.93 -12.71 -47.50
CA LYS A 48 2.08 -11.96 -48.45
C LYS A 48 1.14 -12.85 -49.25
N ASN A 49 0.75 -13.98 -48.69
CA ASN A 49 -0.11 -14.93 -49.36
C ASN A 49 -1.61 -14.54 -49.29
N GLY A 50 -1.95 -13.52 -48.49
CA GLY A 50 -3.32 -13.04 -48.29
C GLY A 50 -4.11 -13.81 -47.23
N PHE A 51 -3.46 -14.66 -46.44
CA PHE A 51 -4.01 -15.49 -45.37
C PHE A 51 -3.02 -15.55 -44.20
N LEU A 52 -3.50 -15.20 -43.00
CA LEU A 52 -2.68 -15.32 -41.79
C LEU A 52 -2.67 -16.75 -41.26
N ASN A 53 -1.50 -17.28 -40.94
CA ASN A 53 -1.34 -18.58 -40.28
C ASN A 53 -0.89 -18.47 -38.80
N GLU A 54 -0.84 -19.61 -38.11
CA GLU A 54 -0.51 -19.66 -36.67
C GLU A 54 0.91 -19.15 -36.36
N ASP A 55 1.87 -19.41 -37.25
CA ASP A 55 3.24 -18.94 -37.10
C ASP A 55 3.34 -17.42 -37.29
N GLU A 56 2.56 -16.86 -38.22
CA GLU A 56 2.47 -15.41 -38.42
C GLU A 56 1.82 -14.69 -37.23
N PHE A 57 0.84 -15.33 -36.60
CA PHE A 57 0.26 -14.88 -35.34
C PHE A 57 1.20 -15.06 -34.13
N SER A 58 2.13 -16.00 -34.19
CA SER A 58 3.04 -16.30 -33.08
C SER A 58 3.97 -15.13 -32.74
N ASN A 59 4.33 -14.32 -33.74
CA ASN A 59 5.08 -13.07 -33.55
C ASN A 59 4.31 -12.01 -32.75
N MET A 60 2.97 -12.09 -32.73
CA MET A 60 2.07 -11.21 -31.99
C MET A 60 1.60 -11.79 -30.65
N LYS A 61 2.00 -13.03 -30.32
CA LYS A 61 1.52 -13.77 -29.14
C LYS A 61 1.81 -13.06 -27.82
N ASN A 62 2.88 -12.27 -27.76
CA ASN A 62 3.24 -11.46 -26.59
C ASN A 62 2.49 -10.10 -26.56
N SER A 63 2.23 -9.50 -27.72
CA SER A 63 1.60 -8.17 -27.85
C SER A 63 0.07 -8.21 -27.72
N PHE A 64 -0.58 -9.35 -28.00
CA PHE A 64 -2.04 -9.48 -28.05
C PHE A 64 -2.61 -10.46 -27.01
N THR A 65 -1.89 -10.74 -25.92
CA THR A 65 -2.43 -11.50 -24.76
C THR A 65 -3.77 -10.93 -24.26
N ILE A 66 -4.03 -9.65 -24.54
CA ILE A 66 -5.25 -8.90 -24.21
C ILE A 66 -6.47 -9.27 -25.09
N LEU A 67 -6.28 -9.85 -26.29
CA LEU A 67 -7.37 -10.25 -27.19
C LEU A 67 -7.91 -11.67 -26.97
N GLN A 68 -7.49 -12.39 -25.91
CA GLN A 68 -8.29 -13.51 -25.38
C GLN A 68 -9.56 -12.97 -24.69
N LYS A 69 -10.38 -12.28 -25.47
CA LYS A 69 -11.53 -11.46 -25.08
C LYS A 69 -12.72 -12.25 -24.52
N ASN A 70 -12.58 -13.54 -24.23
CA ASN A 70 -13.63 -14.38 -23.63
C ASN A 70 -13.11 -15.69 -22.99
N THR A 71 -11.79 -15.94 -22.94
CA THR A 71 -11.25 -17.21 -22.40
C THR A 71 -10.61 -17.06 -21.03
N TYR A 72 -10.10 -15.87 -20.70
CA TYR A 72 -9.92 -15.48 -19.29
C TYR A 72 -11.27 -15.00 -18.78
N GLY A 73 -12.16 -15.97 -18.50
CA GLY A 73 -13.24 -15.69 -17.56
C GLY A 73 -12.62 -15.00 -16.34
N THR A 74 -13.33 -14.02 -15.82
CA THR A 74 -13.19 -13.35 -14.53
C THR A 74 -13.19 -14.32 -13.33
N GLN A 75 -12.73 -15.55 -13.51
CA GLN A 75 -12.63 -16.59 -12.51
C GLN A 75 -11.31 -16.42 -11.78
N THR A 76 -11.31 -15.56 -10.78
CA THR A 76 -10.36 -15.70 -9.68
C THR A 76 -10.43 -17.12 -9.13
N LYS A 77 -9.29 -17.71 -8.76
CA LYS A 77 -9.25 -19.03 -8.10
C LYS A 77 -9.94 -19.05 -6.72
N TYR A 78 -10.36 -17.89 -6.25
CA TYR A 78 -10.95 -17.65 -4.94
C TYR A 78 -12.24 -16.84 -5.08
N LEU A 79 -13.08 -16.92 -4.05
CA LEU A 79 -14.30 -16.11 -3.97
C LEU A 79 -13.93 -14.63 -3.76
N ILE A 80 -14.59 -13.78 -4.53
CA ILE A 80 -14.40 -12.33 -4.48
C ILE A 80 -15.19 -11.75 -3.31
N GLN A 81 -14.58 -10.84 -2.56
CA GLN A 81 -15.28 -10.04 -1.55
C GLN A 81 -15.93 -8.84 -2.21
N GLU A 82 -17.25 -8.91 -2.40
CA GLU A 82 -18.08 -7.75 -2.73
C GLU A 82 -18.35 -6.89 -1.49
N PHE A 83 -18.90 -5.69 -1.69
CA PHE A 83 -19.33 -4.83 -0.59
C PHE A 83 -20.28 -5.61 0.36
N PRO A 84 -19.92 -5.82 1.64
CA PRO A 84 -20.66 -6.70 2.52
C PRO A 84 -21.98 -6.06 2.95
N TYR A 85 -23.00 -6.91 3.09
CA TYR A 85 -24.30 -6.50 3.60
C TYR A 85 -24.33 -6.60 5.14
N PHE A 86 -24.57 -5.48 5.82
CA PHE A 86 -24.76 -5.43 7.27
C PHE A 86 -26.24 -5.33 7.61
N THR A 87 -26.80 -6.38 8.21
CA THR A 87 -28.16 -6.35 8.74
C THR A 87 -28.17 -5.58 10.06
N ILE A 88 -28.71 -4.36 10.05
CA ILE A 88 -28.94 -3.55 11.26
C ILE A 88 -30.17 -4.12 11.96
N GLN A 89 -30.00 -4.57 13.20
CA GLN A 89 -31.12 -5.12 13.97
C GLN A 89 -32.05 -4.00 14.46
N PHE A 90 -33.33 -4.32 14.63
CA PHE A 90 -34.27 -3.36 15.22
C PHE A 90 -33.82 -2.97 16.63
N GLY A 91 -33.73 -1.66 16.89
CA GLY A 91 -33.25 -1.11 18.15
C GLY A 91 -31.73 -1.00 18.28
N GLU A 92 -30.95 -1.46 17.30
CA GLU A 92 -29.50 -1.26 17.30
C GLU A 92 -29.14 0.20 17.00
N GLN A 93 -28.16 0.75 17.71
CA GLN A 93 -27.60 2.06 17.38
C GLN A 93 -26.97 2.04 15.97
N VAL A 94 -27.28 3.06 15.19
CA VAL A 94 -26.70 3.26 13.85
C VAL A 94 -25.60 4.30 13.87
N VAL A 95 -24.48 3.97 13.25
CA VAL A 95 -23.34 4.85 13.04
C VAL A 95 -23.30 5.20 11.56
N ASN A 96 -23.60 6.44 11.22
CA ASN A 96 -23.45 6.92 9.85
C ASN A 96 -22.00 7.33 9.65
N ILE A 97 -21.33 6.70 8.69
CA ILE A 97 -19.97 7.06 8.29
C ILE A 97 -20.06 7.90 7.03
N GLU A 98 -19.47 9.08 7.06
CA GLU A 98 -19.34 10.02 5.96
C GLU A 98 -17.92 9.97 5.38
N VAL A 99 -17.82 10.10 4.06
CA VAL A 99 -16.54 10.05 3.34
C VAL A 99 -16.17 11.45 2.88
N ASP A 100 -14.99 11.91 3.28
CA ASP A 100 -14.35 13.09 2.72
C ASP A 100 -13.12 12.66 1.91
N PHE A 101 -13.22 12.77 0.59
CA PHE A 101 -12.27 12.25 -0.38
C PHE A 101 -11.92 13.31 -1.42
N LYS A 102 -10.62 13.54 -1.61
CA LYS A 102 -10.04 14.32 -2.70
C LYS A 102 -9.02 13.43 -3.41
N PRO A 103 -9.14 13.26 -4.73
CA PRO A 103 -8.26 12.37 -5.46
C PRO A 103 -6.80 12.84 -5.41
N LEU A 104 -5.89 11.90 -5.71
CA LEU A 104 -4.46 12.16 -5.79
C LEU A 104 -4.15 13.34 -6.72
N LEU A 105 -3.23 14.22 -6.30
CA LEU A 105 -2.77 15.33 -7.13
C LEU A 105 -1.82 14.80 -8.20
N LEU A 106 -2.25 14.80 -9.46
CA LEU A 106 -1.40 14.38 -10.58
C LEU A 106 -0.15 15.25 -10.76
N SER A 107 -0.09 16.45 -10.17
CA SER A 107 1.12 17.27 -10.16
C SER A 107 2.15 16.84 -9.11
N SER A 108 1.81 15.89 -8.24
CA SER A 108 2.69 15.40 -7.16
C SER A 108 3.48 14.15 -7.54
N ILE A 109 3.12 13.48 -8.62
CA ILE A 109 3.82 12.29 -9.10
C ILE A 109 5.07 12.71 -9.86
N ALA A 110 6.12 11.89 -9.83
CA ALA A 110 7.39 12.24 -10.48
C ALA A 110 7.28 12.21 -12.00
N LYS A 111 6.47 11.29 -12.54
CA LYS A 111 6.25 11.17 -13.99
C LYS A 111 5.26 12.21 -14.49
N ASN A 112 5.67 13.01 -15.46
CA ASN A 112 4.73 13.95 -16.07
C ASN A 112 3.67 13.18 -16.87
N VAL A 113 2.43 13.14 -16.37
CA VAL A 113 1.29 12.47 -17.04
C VAL A 113 1.10 12.95 -18.48
N SER A 114 1.46 14.20 -18.77
CA SER A 114 1.37 14.81 -20.10
C SER A 114 2.32 14.18 -21.13
N ASP A 115 3.41 13.58 -20.64
CA ASP A 115 4.50 13.02 -21.45
C ASP A 115 4.38 11.50 -21.59
N ILE A 116 3.37 10.89 -20.95
CA ILE A 116 3.10 9.45 -21.01
C ILE A 116 2.54 9.11 -22.41
N PRO A 117 3.16 8.17 -23.15
CA PRO A 117 2.65 7.69 -24.44
C PRO A 117 1.19 7.25 -24.35
N LYS A 118 0.39 7.44 -25.42
CA LYS A 118 -1.06 7.11 -25.42
C LYS A 118 -1.35 5.65 -25.04
N ASP A 119 -0.43 4.76 -25.38
CA ASP A 119 -0.42 3.33 -25.07
C ASP A 119 -0.18 3.02 -23.58
N GLU A 120 0.49 3.90 -22.84
CA GLU A 120 0.69 3.80 -21.39
C GLU A 120 -0.41 4.51 -20.58
N VAL A 121 -1.16 5.43 -21.21
CA VAL A 121 -2.31 6.10 -20.58
C VAL A 121 -3.39 5.10 -20.19
N ASP A 122 -3.54 4.01 -20.93
CA ASP A 122 -4.52 2.95 -20.63
C ASP A 122 -4.27 2.31 -19.26
N SER A 123 -3.01 2.14 -18.87
CA SER A 123 -2.63 1.63 -17.55
C SER A 123 -3.01 2.60 -16.42
N MET A 124 -3.00 3.90 -16.69
CA MET A 124 -3.31 4.96 -15.73
C MET A 124 -4.82 5.24 -15.58
N LEU A 125 -5.68 4.64 -16.41
CA LEU A 125 -7.11 4.97 -16.45
C LEU A 125 -7.82 4.80 -15.11
N GLY A 126 -7.49 3.78 -14.32
CA GLY A 126 -8.06 3.59 -12.98
C GLY A 126 -7.80 4.78 -12.07
N LEU A 127 -6.56 5.26 -12.01
CA LEU A 127 -6.18 6.45 -11.25
C LEU A 127 -6.87 7.72 -11.79
N LEU A 128 -6.86 7.89 -13.11
CA LEU A 128 -7.44 9.07 -13.75
C LEU A 128 -8.96 9.15 -13.54
N ASN A 129 -9.65 8.00 -13.48
CA ASN A 129 -11.10 7.93 -13.31
C ASN A 129 -11.56 7.92 -11.84
N TRP A 130 -10.66 7.66 -10.89
CA TRP A 130 -11.01 7.67 -9.47
C TRP A 130 -11.11 9.10 -8.93
N LYS A 131 -12.23 9.78 -9.24
CA LYS A 131 -12.50 11.17 -8.86
C LYS A 131 -13.41 11.33 -7.64
N THR A 132 -14.19 10.30 -7.33
CA THR A 132 -15.19 10.29 -6.27
C THR A 132 -15.12 8.99 -5.47
N PRO A 133 -15.55 8.99 -4.20
CA PRO A 133 -15.63 7.75 -3.44
C PRO A 133 -16.69 6.81 -4.03
N TYR A 134 -16.56 5.51 -3.76
CA TYR A 134 -17.56 4.51 -4.16
C TYR A 134 -18.92 4.75 -3.47
N LYS A 135 -18.89 5.16 -2.20
CA LYS A 135 -20.07 5.59 -1.44
C LYS A 135 -19.70 6.83 -0.62
N GLU A 136 -20.47 7.91 -0.75
CA GLU A 136 -20.25 9.14 0.02
C GLU A 136 -20.61 9.00 1.50
N ARG A 137 -21.53 8.08 1.82
CA ARG A 137 -21.93 7.76 3.18
C ARG A 137 -22.49 6.35 3.29
N HIS A 138 -22.39 5.76 4.47
CA HIS A 138 -22.99 4.45 4.74
C HIS A 138 -23.37 4.26 6.22
N PRO A 139 -24.58 3.76 6.53
CA PRO A 139 -24.96 3.40 7.89
C PRO A 139 -24.40 2.03 8.29
N PHE A 140 -23.89 1.92 9.51
CA PHE A 140 -23.46 0.66 10.12
C PHE A 140 -24.16 0.47 11.45
N GLY A 141 -24.53 -0.76 11.78
CA GLY A 141 -24.92 -1.09 13.17
C GLY A 141 -23.69 -1.02 14.07
N ALA A 142 -23.81 -0.43 15.26
CA ALA A 142 -22.71 -0.26 16.20
C ALA A 142 -21.97 -1.58 16.51
N LYS A 143 -22.68 -2.72 16.55
CA LYS A 143 -22.07 -4.04 16.81
C LYS A 143 -21.11 -4.49 15.71
N SER A 144 -21.20 -3.91 14.53
CA SER A 144 -20.24 -4.16 13.44
C SER A 144 -18.83 -3.72 13.81
N PHE A 145 -18.68 -2.78 14.76
CA PHE A 145 -17.39 -2.31 15.28
C PHE A 145 -16.84 -3.18 16.42
N SER A 146 -17.52 -4.26 16.80
CA SER A 146 -17.04 -5.21 17.82
C SER A 146 -15.65 -5.79 17.50
N SER A 147 -15.30 -5.90 16.22
CA SER A 147 -13.97 -6.37 15.77
C SER A 147 -12.81 -5.46 16.20
N PHE A 148 -13.09 -4.22 16.58
CA PHE A 148 -12.09 -3.32 17.13
C PHE A 148 -11.86 -3.51 18.63
N LEU A 149 -12.70 -4.27 19.34
CA LEU A 149 -12.53 -4.45 20.79
C LEU A 149 -11.26 -5.26 21.10
N PRO A 150 -10.60 -4.99 22.24
CA PRO A 150 -9.47 -5.79 22.66
C PRO A 150 -9.89 -7.26 22.88
N PRO A 151 -9.03 -8.24 22.55
CA PRO A 151 -9.35 -9.66 22.70
C PRO A 151 -9.47 -10.09 24.18
N LYS A 152 -9.00 -9.27 25.12
CA LYS A 152 -9.06 -9.48 26.57
C LYS A 152 -9.77 -8.29 27.22
N ARG A 153 -10.58 -8.55 28.25
CA ARG A 153 -11.36 -7.51 28.96
C ARG A 153 -10.54 -6.72 29.98
N ASP A 154 -9.62 -7.38 30.68
CA ASP A 154 -8.80 -6.79 31.74
C ASP A 154 -7.46 -6.31 31.17
N VAL A 155 -7.52 -5.27 30.34
CA VAL A 155 -6.35 -4.66 29.69
C VAL A 155 -6.14 -3.23 30.21
N GLN A 156 -4.89 -2.79 30.22
CA GLN A 156 -4.51 -1.43 30.62
C GLN A 156 -4.31 -0.54 29.40
N ALA A 157 -4.32 0.78 29.62
CA ALA A 157 -3.92 1.73 28.59
C ALA A 157 -2.49 1.39 28.09
N GLY A 158 -2.28 1.49 26.78
CA GLY A 158 -1.05 1.06 26.10
C GLY A 158 -1.04 -0.40 25.63
N PHE A 159 -2.07 -1.19 25.94
CA PHE A 159 -2.18 -2.55 25.42
C PHE A 159 -2.40 -2.54 23.89
N THR A 160 -1.49 -3.16 23.14
CA THR A 160 -1.55 -3.31 21.68
C THR A 160 -2.01 -4.72 21.27
N TRP A 161 -2.78 -4.83 20.19
CA TRP A 161 -3.12 -6.12 19.58
C TRP A 161 -3.30 -6.01 18.06
N TRP A 162 -3.07 -7.13 17.38
CA TRP A 162 -3.38 -7.27 15.97
C TRP A 162 -4.87 -7.59 15.80
N ILE A 163 -5.54 -6.86 14.91
CA ILE A 163 -6.90 -7.17 14.46
C ILE A 163 -6.84 -7.94 13.14
N VAL A 164 -5.98 -7.49 12.24
CA VAL A 164 -5.66 -8.19 10.99
C VAL A 164 -4.17 -8.49 11.05
N GLU A 165 -3.81 -9.74 11.30
CA GLU A 165 -2.42 -10.18 11.26
C GLU A 165 -1.90 -10.23 9.81
N SER A 166 -0.60 -10.06 9.64
CA SER A 166 0.03 -10.23 8.32
C SER A 166 -0.17 -11.66 7.82
N ASN A 167 -0.47 -11.79 6.53
CA ASN A 167 -0.67 -13.09 5.89
C ASN A 167 0.65 -13.71 5.40
N SER A 168 1.77 -12.97 5.50
CA SER A 168 3.11 -13.45 5.17
C SER A 168 3.92 -13.67 6.44
N ASN A 169 4.55 -14.84 6.55
CA ASN A 169 5.70 -14.98 7.43
C ASN A 169 6.83 -14.13 6.85
N LYS A 170 7.83 -13.74 7.67
CA LYS A 170 9.00 -12.96 7.22
C LYS A 170 9.72 -13.54 5.98
N HIS A 171 9.50 -14.83 5.69
CA HIS A 171 10.13 -15.58 4.58
C HIS A 171 9.15 -15.97 3.46
N SER A 172 7.88 -15.57 3.52
CA SER A 172 6.93 -15.85 2.44
C SER A 172 7.15 -14.87 1.27
N PRO A 173 7.05 -15.33 0.01
CA PRO A 173 7.11 -14.42 -1.14
C PRO A 173 5.94 -13.41 -1.08
N PRO A 174 6.11 -12.22 -1.68
CA PRO A 174 5.03 -11.24 -1.83
C PRO A 174 3.79 -11.84 -2.50
N LEU A 175 2.62 -11.23 -2.25
CA LEU A 175 1.39 -11.66 -2.91
C LEU A 175 1.45 -11.30 -4.41
N SER A 176 0.89 -12.16 -5.26
CA SER A 176 0.93 -11.99 -6.72
C SER A 176 0.40 -10.64 -7.20
N VAL A 177 1.10 -10.07 -8.19
CA VAL A 177 0.73 -8.82 -8.88
C VAL A 177 -0.50 -8.93 -9.77
N GLN A 178 -0.93 -10.16 -10.11
CA GLN A 178 -2.04 -10.43 -11.04
C GLN A 178 -3.42 -10.51 -10.35
N ARG A 179 -3.58 -9.87 -9.19
CA ARG A 179 -4.80 -9.90 -8.39
C ARG A 179 -5.69 -8.71 -8.72
N TYR A 180 -6.79 -8.95 -9.43
CA TYR A 180 -7.73 -7.87 -9.76
C TYR A 180 -8.79 -7.60 -8.69
N TYR A 181 -9.18 -8.64 -7.96
CA TYR A 181 -10.32 -8.59 -7.06
C TYR A 181 -9.92 -8.99 -5.64
N PRO A 182 -10.49 -8.35 -4.61
CA PRO A 182 -10.17 -8.68 -3.24
C PRO A 182 -10.70 -10.07 -2.88
N PRO A 183 -9.93 -10.90 -2.17
CA PRO A 183 -10.40 -12.21 -1.72
C PRO A 183 -11.43 -12.05 -0.60
N GLN A 184 -12.30 -13.06 -0.45
CA GLN A 184 -13.23 -13.15 0.67
C GLN A 184 -12.51 -12.98 2.01
N VAL A 185 -13.09 -12.14 2.89
CA VAL A 185 -12.55 -11.90 4.23
C VAL A 185 -13.37 -12.63 5.29
N PRO A 186 -12.74 -13.08 6.39
CA PRO A 186 -13.46 -13.63 7.54
C PRO A 186 -14.55 -12.69 8.05
N SER A 187 -15.63 -13.25 8.61
CA SER A 187 -16.80 -12.45 9.04
C SER A 187 -16.46 -11.37 10.08
N ASN A 188 -15.51 -11.64 10.97
CA ASN A 188 -15.01 -10.67 11.95
C ASN A 188 -14.18 -9.54 11.31
N LEU A 189 -13.78 -9.65 10.04
CA LEU A 189 -13.02 -8.62 9.34
C LEU A 189 -13.84 -7.85 8.29
N LEU A 190 -15.12 -8.20 8.11
CA LEU A 190 -15.99 -7.57 7.10
C LEU A 190 -16.12 -6.06 7.28
N ILE A 191 -16.12 -5.55 8.52
CA ILE A 191 -16.20 -4.12 8.79
C ILE A 191 -15.01 -3.35 8.21
N PHE A 192 -13.80 -3.90 8.27
CA PHE A 192 -12.61 -3.26 7.71
C PHE A 192 -12.69 -3.19 6.19
N HIS A 193 -13.07 -4.30 5.55
CA HIS A 193 -13.27 -4.32 4.11
C HIS A 193 -14.35 -3.31 3.72
N ALA A 194 -15.47 -3.26 4.44
CA ALA A 194 -16.56 -2.33 4.15
C ALA A 194 -16.17 -0.85 4.27
N LEU A 195 -15.46 -0.48 5.35
CA LEU A 195 -14.98 0.88 5.58
C LEU A 195 -14.04 1.31 4.45
N LEU A 196 -13.07 0.47 4.09
CA LEU A 196 -12.14 0.75 2.99
C LEU A 196 -12.87 0.79 1.64
N SER A 197 -13.90 -0.05 1.45
CA SER A 197 -14.72 -0.11 0.25
C SER A 197 -15.56 1.15 0.03
N LEU A 198 -15.75 1.99 1.04
CA LEU A 198 -16.42 3.28 0.85
C LEU A 198 -15.64 4.19 -0.12
N PHE A 199 -14.31 4.09 -0.14
CA PHE A 199 -13.48 4.86 -1.08
C PHE A 199 -13.45 4.25 -2.49
N HIS A 200 -13.28 2.93 -2.60
CA HIS A 200 -13.16 2.22 -3.88
C HIS A 200 -13.61 0.76 -3.72
N PRO A 201 -14.31 0.15 -4.70
CA PRO A 201 -14.92 -1.18 -4.53
C PRO A 201 -13.95 -2.36 -4.36
N HIS A 202 -12.66 -2.18 -4.66
CA HIS A 202 -11.66 -3.27 -4.62
C HIS A 202 -10.53 -3.01 -3.61
N PRO A 203 -10.81 -2.93 -2.28
CA PRO A 203 -9.76 -2.85 -1.28
C PRO A 203 -9.25 -4.23 -0.86
N PHE A 204 -7.94 -4.33 -0.72
CA PHE A 204 -7.23 -5.48 -0.17
C PHE A 204 -6.84 -5.18 1.28
N LEU A 205 -7.33 -6.00 2.22
CA LEU A 205 -6.92 -5.94 3.63
C LEU A 205 -5.46 -6.37 3.85
N TRP A 206 -4.91 -7.13 2.91
CA TRP A 206 -3.51 -7.52 2.88
C TRP A 206 -2.91 -6.97 1.60
N THR A 207 -2.09 -5.93 1.76
CA THR A 207 -1.22 -5.36 0.73
C THR A 207 -0.28 -6.42 0.17
N ARG A 208 0.17 -6.26 -1.08
CA ARG A 208 1.13 -7.21 -1.67
C ARG A 208 2.47 -7.25 -0.94
N PHE A 209 2.93 -6.09 -0.49
CA PHE A 209 4.20 -5.89 0.23
C PHE A 209 3.96 -5.48 1.69
N GLN A 210 4.97 -5.69 2.53
CA GLN A 210 4.96 -5.17 3.90
C GLN A 210 5.02 -3.62 3.88
N PRO A 211 4.48 -2.94 4.90
CA PRO A 211 3.74 -3.48 6.05
C PRO A 211 2.33 -3.98 5.69
N GLN A 212 1.89 -5.07 6.33
CA GLN A 212 0.55 -5.65 6.16
C GLN A 212 -0.26 -5.65 7.46
N GLY A 213 -1.56 -5.42 7.35
CA GLY A 213 -2.53 -5.69 8.39
C GLY A 213 -2.94 -4.48 9.22
N THR A 214 -3.54 -4.75 10.38
CA THR A 214 -4.18 -3.77 11.24
C THR A 214 -3.79 -4.01 12.69
N VAL A 215 -3.24 -2.98 13.32
CA VAL A 215 -2.91 -2.97 14.76
C VAL A 215 -3.78 -1.92 15.44
N ALA A 216 -4.28 -2.27 16.62
CA ALA A 216 -4.94 -1.33 17.52
C ALA A 216 -4.22 -1.25 18.86
N ILE A 217 -4.40 -0.12 19.53
CA ILE A 217 -3.93 0.15 20.88
C ILE A 217 -5.04 0.80 21.70
N LEU A 218 -5.13 0.38 22.95
CA LEU A 218 -6.05 0.97 23.91
C LEU A 218 -5.43 2.25 24.47
N ARG A 219 -5.84 3.41 23.97
CA ARG A 219 -5.32 4.72 24.42
C ARG A 219 -5.85 5.08 25.79
N ALA A 220 -7.15 4.91 26.03
CA ALA A 220 -7.78 5.28 27.29
C ALA A 220 -8.95 4.38 27.68
N ILE A 221 -9.25 4.34 28.98
CA ILE A 221 -10.26 3.47 29.58
C ILE A 221 -11.09 4.27 30.58
N ASP A 222 -12.40 4.15 30.47
CA ASP A 222 -13.41 4.59 31.43
C ASP A 222 -14.22 3.36 31.92
N ASP A 223 -15.17 3.54 32.82
CA ASP A 223 -16.12 2.51 33.25
C ASP A 223 -16.90 1.89 32.08
N ASN A 224 -17.35 2.70 31.12
CA ASN A 224 -18.21 2.26 30.02
C ASN A 224 -17.50 2.20 28.67
N PHE A 225 -16.50 3.07 28.44
CA PHE A 225 -15.90 3.27 27.12
C PHE A 225 -14.42 2.86 27.05
N TYR A 226 -14.04 2.43 25.85
CA TYR A 226 -12.67 2.36 25.39
C TYR A 226 -12.41 3.47 24.36
N ASP A 227 -11.24 4.10 24.45
CA ASP A 227 -10.67 4.95 23.41
C ASP A 227 -9.56 4.16 22.71
N ILE A 228 -9.82 3.77 21.47
CA ILE A 228 -8.98 2.87 20.69
C ILE A 228 -8.38 3.66 19.54
N VAL A 229 -7.06 3.62 19.42
CA VAL A 229 -6.32 4.17 18.29
C VAL A 229 -5.83 3.00 17.45
N PHE A 230 -5.85 3.12 16.14
CA PHE A 230 -5.48 2.03 15.25
C PHE A 230 -4.78 2.50 13.99
N ARG A 231 -4.06 1.58 13.36
CA ARG A 231 -3.33 1.76 12.11
C ARG A 231 -3.65 0.61 11.17
N ILE A 232 -4.04 0.92 9.94
CA ILE A 232 -4.38 -0.06 8.89
C ILE A 232 -3.45 0.14 7.69
N HIS A 233 -2.90 -0.95 7.19
CA HIS A 233 -2.26 -1.01 5.88
C HIS A 233 -3.17 -1.77 4.92
N ALA A 234 -3.58 -1.08 3.86
CA ALA A 234 -4.46 -1.60 2.84
C ALA A 234 -4.04 -1.06 1.46
N GLU A 235 -4.45 -1.75 0.42
CA GLU A 235 -4.11 -1.45 -0.96
C GLU A 235 -5.37 -1.54 -1.82
N TYR A 236 -5.43 -0.76 -2.89
CA TYR A 236 -6.55 -0.72 -3.82
C TYR A 236 -6.10 -1.18 -5.19
N GLN A 237 -6.96 -1.94 -5.86
CA GLN A 237 -6.79 -2.26 -7.27
C GLN A 237 -7.74 -1.41 -8.11
N LEU A 238 -7.19 -0.44 -8.84
CA LEU A 238 -7.98 0.57 -9.55
C LEU A 238 -8.41 0.11 -10.94
N ASN A 239 -7.66 -0.80 -11.55
CA ASN A 239 -7.97 -1.34 -12.86
C ASN A 239 -8.73 -2.67 -12.76
N LYS A 240 -9.42 -3.01 -13.84
CA LYS A 240 -10.05 -4.31 -14.03
C LYS A 240 -9.70 -4.83 -15.42
N PRO A 241 -9.73 -6.15 -15.66
CA PRO A 241 -9.53 -6.68 -16.99
C PRO A 241 -10.52 -6.03 -17.98
N PRO A 242 -10.08 -5.71 -19.21
CA PRO A 242 -8.82 -6.11 -19.84
C PRO A 242 -7.61 -5.22 -19.53
N LEU A 243 -7.75 -4.13 -18.77
CA LEU A 243 -6.64 -3.27 -18.40
C LEU A 243 -5.66 -4.01 -17.49
N HIS A 244 -4.38 -3.71 -17.61
CA HIS A 244 -3.36 -4.22 -16.70
C HIS A 244 -3.57 -3.74 -15.26
N PRO A 245 -3.12 -4.48 -14.23
CA PRO A 245 -3.29 -4.11 -12.83
C PRO A 245 -2.70 -2.72 -12.53
N PHE A 246 -3.43 -1.93 -11.76
CA PHE A 246 -2.97 -0.68 -11.16
C PHE A 246 -3.22 -0.72 -9.66
N TRP A 247 -2.14 -0.82 -8.92
CA TRP A 247 -2.10 -0.90 -7.48
C TRP A 247 -1.88 0.47 -6.88
N PHE A 248 -2.72 0.80 -5.90
CA PHE A 248 -2.68 2.08 -5.20
C PHE A 248 -2.66 1.83 -3.70
N THR A 249 -1.56 2.18 -3.05
CA THR A 249 -1.30 1.86 -1.66
C THR A 249 -1.12 3.14 -0.86
N PRO A 250 -2.15 3.60 -0.12
CA PRO A 250 -1.96 4.67 0.85
C PRO A 250 -0.88 4.29 1.88
N SER A 251 -0.09 5.27 2.31
CA SER A 251 1.00 5.08 3.27
C SER A 251 0.55 4.34 4.53
N GLN A 252 -0.61 4.74 5.07
CA GLN A 252 -1.34 4.08 6.14
C GLN A 252 -2.71 4.77 6.27
N PHE A 253 -3.65 4.09 6.92
CA PHE A 253 -4.76 4.77 7.58
C PHE A 253 -4.49 4.83 9.08
N GLN A 254 -4.54 6.02 9.65
CA GLN A 254 -4.61 6.22 11.10
C GLN A 254 -6.08 6.39 11.50
N GLY A 255 -6.47 5.85 12.65
CA GLY A 255 -7.85 6.02 13.10
C GLY A 255 -8.02 5.98 14.60
N ARG A 256 -9.19 6.44 15.03
CA ARG A 256 -9.62 6.51 16.42
C ARG A 256 -11.09 6.12 16.53
N LEU A 257 -11.39 5.26 17.48
CA LEU A 257 -12.72 4.76 17.79
C LEU A 257 -12.97 4.91 19.29
N ILE A 258 -14.07 5.55 19.66
CA ILE A 258 -14.58 5.54 21.04
C ILE A 258 -15.85 4.71 21.04
N ILE A 259 -15.78 3.56 21.70
CA ILE A 259 -16.82 2.53 21.70
C ILE A 259 -17.02 2.01 23.11
N ASN A 260 -18.26 1.65 23.46
CA ASN A 260 -18.49 1.01 24.74
C ASN A 260 -18.00 -0.44 24.75
N LYS A 261 -17.79 -0.97 25.95
CA LYS A 261 -17.14 -2.27 26.16
C LYS A 261 -17.90 -3.47 25.59
N ASP A 262 -19.18 -3.32 25.27
CA ASP A 262 -20.02 -4.36 24.66
C ASP A 262 -20.36 -4.09 23.18
N SER A 263 -19.77 -3.06 22.57
CA SER A 263 -19.97 -2.61 21.18
C SER A 263 -21.40 -2.20 20.79
N SER A 264 -22.30 -2.00 21.74
CA SER A 264 -23.64 -1.48 21.46
C SER A 264 -23.66 0.01 21.11
N VAL A 265 -22.66 0.78 21.58
CA VAL A 265 -22.58 2.23 21.38
C VAL A 265 -21.22 2.64 20.83
N VAL A 266 -21.22 3.32 19.67
CA VAL A 266 -20.06 4.03 19.12
C VAL A 266 -20.28 5.53 19.29
N LYS A 267 -19.39 6.18 20.04
CA LYS A 267 -19.44 7.63 20.29
C LYS A 267 -18.72 8.46 19.25
N PHE A 268 -17.66 7.89 18.69
CA PHE A 268 -16.79 8.59 17.75
C PHE A 268 -16.05 7.57 16.90
N PHE A 269 -16.00 7.81 15.60
CA PHE A 269 -15.12 7.10 14.69
C PHE A 269 -14.49 8.10 13.73
N HIS A 270 -13.18 7.99 13.56
CA HIS A 270 -12.42 8.71 12.55
C HIS A 270 -11.33 7.80 11.99
N MET A 271 -11.12 7.83 10.69
CA MET A 271 -10.05 7.11 10.00
C MET A 271 -9.60 7.92 8.80
N GLU A 272 -8.30 8.16 8.64
CA GLU A 272 -7.78 8.98 7.54
C GLU A 272 -6.41 8.52 7.07
N VAL A 273 -6.06 8.87 5.84
CA VAL A 273 -4.65 8.88 5.40
C VAL A 273 -3.99 10.15 5.93
N PRO A 274 -2.90 10.05 6.72
CA PRO A 274 -2.22 11.23 7.26
C PRO A 274 -1.74 12.20 6.18
N ASP A 275 -1.74 13.49 6.51
CA ASP A 275 -1.19 14.55 5.67
C ASP A 275 0.35 14.59 5.79
N THR A 276 1.02 13.81 4.94
CA THR A 276 2.48 13.82 4.76
C THR A 276 2.81 14.22 3.32
N LYS A 277 4.01 14.78 3.07
CA LYS A 277 4.42 15.31 1.75
C LYS A 277 4.13 14.36 0.57
N LEU A 278 4.37 13.08 0.78
CA LEU A 278 4.02 11.98 -0.09
C LEU A 278 3.34 10.93 0.80
N ASN A 279 2.15 10.47 0.43
CA ASN A 279 1.32 9.62 1.29
C ASN A 279 0.61 8.49 0.53
N ALA A 280 0.98 8.24 -0.72
CA ALA A 280 0.49 7.13 -1.53
C ALA A 280 1.58 6.60 -2.46
N ASP A 281 1.73 5.29 -2.48
CA ASP A 281 2.56 4.54 -3.41
C ASP A 281 1.69 3.94 -4.51
N MET A 282 2.23 3.87 -5.72
CA MET A 282 1.51 3.37 -6.89
C MET A 282 2.41 2.46 -7.71
N GLU A 283 1.86 1.32 -8.10
CA GLU A 283 2.54 0.38 -8.99
C GLU A 283 1.57 -0.07 -10.08
N TRP A 284 2.01 -0.10 -11.33
CA TRP A 284 1.17 -0.59 -12.42
C TRP A 284 1.99 -1.34 -13.46
N LEU A 285 1.32 -2.18 -14.22
CA LEU A 285 1.94 -2.90 -15.32
C LEU A 285 1.57 -2.21 -16.65
N ASN A 286 2.57 -1.93 -17.49
CA ASN A 286 2.37 -1.50 -18.88
C ASN A 286 2.29 -2.70 -19.87
N GLY A 287 2.47 -3.92 -19.38
CA GLY A 287 2.44 -5.14 -20.17
C GLY A 287 2.12 -6.40 -19.34
N PRO A 288 2.24 -7.60 -19.94
CA PRO A 288 1.83 -8.84 -19.29
C PRO A 288 2.86 -9.39 -18.28
N SER A 289 4.09 -8.87 -18.28
CA SER A 289 5.19 -9.34 -17.41
C SER A 289 5.52 -8.34 -16.30
N GLU A 290 6.08 -8.83 -15.18
CA GLU A 290 6.57 -7.99 -14.08
C GLU A 290 7.72 -7.05 -14.52
N ASP A 291 8.45 -7.38 -15.59
CA ASP A 291 9.48 -6.49 -16.16
C ASP A 291 8.89 -5.17 -16.70
N SER A 292 7.58 -5.12 -16.92
CA SER A 292 6.85 -3.91 -17.34
C SER A 292 6.26 -3.12 -16.16
N MET A 293 6.70 -3.44 -14.94
CA MET A 293 6.25 -2.76 -13.74
C MET A 293 6.82 -1.36 -13.64
N GLU A 294 5.92 -0.43 -13.45
CA GLU A 294 6.22 0.96 -13.17
C GLU A 294 5.84 1.29 -11.74
N VAL A 295 6.63 2.17 -11.12
CA VAL A 295 6.42 2.66 -9.76
C VAL A 295 6.43 4.18 -9.74
N ASP A 296 5.59 4.78 -8.90
CA ASP A 296 5.61 6.22 -8.61
C ASP A 296 4.97 6.49 -7.25
N ILE A 297 5.29 7.63 -6.65
CA ILE A 297 4.77 8.05 -5.36
C ILE A 297 4.07 9.39 -5.54
N GLY A 298 2.92 9.57 -4.88
CA GLY A 298 2.20 10.83 -4.94
C GLY A 298 1.55 11.23 -3.63
N TYR A 299 0.75 12.29 -3.74
CA TYR A 299 0.08 12.94 -2.63
C TYR A 299 -1.43 12.98 -2.82
N ILE A 300 -2.13 12.42 -1.85
CA ILE A 300 -3.57 12.48 -1.67
C ILE A 300 -3.89 13.59 -0.67
N PRO A 301 -4.58 14.67 -1.08
CA PRO A 301 -4.93 15.76 -0.18
C PRO A 301 -5.94 15.38 0.89
N ARG A 302 -6.80 14.40 0.61
CA ARG A 302 -7.80 13.95 1.56
C ARG A 302 -8.35 12.57 1.26
N MET A 303 -8.35 11.71 2.27
CA MET A 303 -8.99 10.40 2.23
C MET A 303 -9.35 10.03 3.67
N SER A 304 -10.56 10.39 4.08
CA SER A 304 -11.00 10.26 5.47
C SER A 304 -12.45 9.78 5.59
N LEU A 305 -12.70 9.03 6.66
CA LEU A 305 -14.00 8.58 7.12
C LEU A 305 -14.26 9.18 8.50
N ILE A 306 -15.44 9.76 8.69
CA ILE A 306 -15.84 10.32 9.98
C ILE A 306 -17.26 9.88 10.32
N SER A 307 -17.49 9.51 11.57
CA SER A 307 -18.86 9.30 12.06
C SER A 307 -19.58 10.64 12.15
N SER A 308 -20.75 10.76 11.54
CA SER A 308 -21.66 11.86 11.85
C SER A 308 -22.32 11.68 13.21
N ALA A 309 -23.02 12.70 13.69
CA ALA A 309 -23.60 12.70 15.03
C ALA A 309 -24.42 11.43 15.31
N ILE A 310 -24.24 10.89 16.51
CA ILE A 310 -24.78 9.61 16.99
C ILE A 310 -26.29 9.51 16.68
N SER A 311 -26.72 8.43 16.01
CA SER A 311 -28.15 8.17 15.90
C SER A 311 -28.69 7.73 17.26
N VAL A 312 -29.82 8.34 17.66
CA VAL A 312 -30.40 8.31 19.01
C VAL A 312 -30.19 6.96 19.72
N PRO A 313 -29.38 6.91 20.79
CA PRO A 313 -29.28 5.70 21.58
C PRO A 313 -30.63 5.39 22.24
N MET A 314 -30.99 4.11 22.34
CA MET A 314 -32.06 3.72 23.27
C MET A 314 -31.58 4.02 24.69
N ASP A 315 -32.44 4.63 25.52
CA ASP A 315 -32.12 5.03 26.91
C ASP A 315 -31.59 3.89 27.79
N ASP A 316 -31.78 2.64 27.37
CA ASP A 316 -31.41 1.44 28.12
C ASP A 316 -29.93 1.02 27.95
N GLU A 317 -29.19 1.57 26.99
CA GLU A 317 -27.79 1.17 26.75
C GLU A 317 -26.80 1.89 27.68
N LYS A 318 -25.84 1.15 28.24
CA LYS A 318 -24.87 1.70 29.20
C LYS A 318 -23.97 2.75 28.55
N GLY A 319 -23.96 3.95 29.13
CA GLY A 319 -23.16 5.08 28.66
C GLY A 319 -23.74 5.78 27.42
N ALA A 320 -24.90 5.36 26.93
CA ALA A 320 -25.45 5.86 25.69
C ALA A 320 -25.85 7.35 25.77
N ASN A 321 -26.29 7.81 26.94
CA ASN A 321 -26.59 9.23 27.22
C ASN A 321 -25.37 10.07 27.63
N GLN A 322 -24.19 9.47 27.86
CA GLN A 322 -22.97 10.20 28.20
C GLN A 322 -22.44 10.97 26.98
N LYS A 323 -22.25 12.29 27.08
CA LYS A 323 -21.65 13.06 25.98
C LYS A 323 -20.15 12.75 25.91
N LEU A 324 -19.58 12.88 24.70
CA LEU A 324 -18.15 12.69 24.48
C LEU A 324 -17.29 13.58 25.39
N SER A 325 -17.73 14.82 25.64
CA SER A 325 -17.09 15.79 26.53
C SER A 325 -17.11 15.40 28.01
N ASP A 326 -18.01 14.50 28.39
CA ASP A 326 -18.28 14.16 29.78
C ASP A 326 -17.57 12.86 30.19
N ILE A 327 -16.88 12.20 29.25
CA ILE A 327 -16.08 11.00 29.53
C ILE A 327 -14.82 11.41 30.28
N LYS A 328 -14.62 10.82 31.46
CA LYS A 328 -13.42 10.97 32.28
C LYS A 328 -12.65 9.68 32.25
N TRP A 329 -11.46 9.70 31.66
CA TRP A 329 -10.61 8.53 31.56
C TRP A 329 -9.97 8.22 32.92
N HIS A 330 -10.06 6.97 33.37
CA HIS A 330 -9.40 6.49 34.59
C HIS A 330 -7.92 6.24 34.34
N THR A 331 -7.60 5.75 33.16
CA THR A 331 -6.23 5.52 32.68
C THR A 331 -6.14 5.96 31.23
N GLU A 332 -5.09 6.70 30.87
CA GLU A 332 -4.80 7.06 29.50
C GLU A 332 -3.30 7.20 29.23
N ILE A 333 -2.92 6.97 27.98
CA ILE A 333 -1.64 7.37 27.39
C ILE A 333 -1.85 8.52 26.41
N SER A 334 -0.78 9.24 26.07
CA SER A 334 -0.87 10.32 25.09
C SER A 334 -1.18 9.77 23.69
N ILE A 335 -1.65 10.63 22.78
CA ILE A 335 -1.88 10.22 21.39
C ILE A 335 -0.56 9.89 20.69
N GLU A 336 0.51 10.64 20.99
CA GLU A 336 1.86 10.42 20.49
C GLU A 336 2.40 9.06 20.95
N GLU A 337 2.30 8.74 22.24
CA GLU A 337 2.71 7.44 22.78
C GLU A 337 1.94 6.28 22.12
N ALA A 338 0.66 6.48 21.81
CA ALA A 338 -0.15 5.50 21.11
C ALA A 338 0.31 5.30 19.66
N LEU A 339 0.56 6.38 18.92
CA LEU A 339 1.05 6.33 17.54
C LEU A 339 2.46 5.71 17.45
N ASP A 340 3.36 6.07 18.35
CA ASP A 340 4.71 5.48 18.45
C ASP A 340 4.63 3.97 18.72
N SER A 341 3.75 3.57 19.63
CA SER A 341 3.54 2.16 19.97
C SER A 341 2.97 1.36 18.79
N LEU A 342 2.02 1.93 18.03
CA LEU A 342 1.51 1.32 16.80
C LEU A 342 2.61 1.20 15.74
N GLU A 343 3.42 2.24 15.58
CA GLU A 343 4.53 2.24 14.63
C GLU A 343 5.56 1.15 14.95
N LEU A 344 5.89 0.94 16.22
CA LEU A 344 6.82 -0.10 16.67
C LEU A 344 6.31 -1.53 16.42
N GLN A 345 5.00 -1.74 16.27
CA GLN A 345 4.46 -3.06 15.91
C GLN A 345 4.77 -3.39 14.44
N PHE A 346 4.67 -2.41 13.54
CA PHE A 346 4.97 -2.59 12.12
C PHE A 346 6.46 -2.51 11.80
N PHE A 347 7.20 -1.68 12.55
CA PHE A 347 8.63 -1.46 12.32
C PHE A 347 9.43 -1.74 13.60
N PRO A 348 9.65 -3.02 13.96
CA PRO A 348 10.41 -3.38 15.15
C PRO A 348 11.84 -2.80 15.17
N PHE A 349 12.43 -2.51 14.00
CA PHE A 349 13.74 -1.87 13.91
C PHE A 349 13.77 -0.44 14.48
N LYS A 350 12.62 0.25 14.56
CA LYS A 350 12.48 1.57 15.21
C LYS A 350 12.63 1.52 16.73
N LYS A 351 12.71 0.33 17.34
CA LYS A 351 13.17 0.18 18.74
C LYS A 351 14.59 0.70 18.92
N VAL A 352 15.38 0.68 17.84
CA VAL A 352 16.70 1.32 17.81
C VAL A 352 16.50 2.78 17.51
N LYS A 353 17.05 3.63 18.38
CA LYS A 353 17.00 5.08 18.19
C LYS A 353 18.00 5.51 17.13
N TYR A 354 17.50 6.12 16.07
CA TYR A 354 18.31 6.77 15.05
C TYR A 354 18.63 8.19 15.49
N TYR A 355 19.86 8.63 15.18
CA TYR A 355 20.33 9.99 15.42
C TYR A 355 20.76 10.58 14.09
N ASN A 356 20.69 11.91 13.96
CA ASN A 356 21.35 12.55 12.83
C ASN A 356 22.87 12.28 12.91
N VAL A 357 23.55 12.41 11.77
CA VAL A 357 24.96 12.03 11.63
C VAL A 357 25.82 12.63 12.75
N LEU A 358 25.72 13.93 12.99
CA LEU A 358 26.52 14.61 14.02
C LEU A 358 26.22 14.10 15.44
N GLU A 359 24.95 14.00 15.81
CA GLU A 359 24.54 13.51 17.13
C GLU A 359 24.96 12.05 17.36
N ALA A 360 24.95 11.22 16.32
CA ALA A 360 25.37 9.82 16.40
C ALA A 360 26.84 9.72 16.84
N PHE A 361 27.74 10.48 16.20
CA PHE A 361 29.17 10.50 16.55
C PHE A 361 29.43 11.12 17.93
N LEU A 362 28.78 12.26 18.26
CA LEU A 362 28.92 12.87 19.58
C LEU A 362 28.44 11.95 20.71
N ARG A 363 27.37 11.19 20.49
CA ARG A 363 26.91 10.19 21.47
C ARG A 363 27.84 8.99 21.54
N ALA A 364 28.33 8.50 20.41
CA ALA A 364 29.27 7.40 20.36
C ALA A 364 30.54 7.71 21.17
N GLU A 365 31.05 8.94 21.08
CA GLU A 365 32.19 9.40 21.89
C GLU A 365 31.86 9.39 23.39
N ASN A 366 30.77 10.06 23.77
CA ASN A 366 30.34 10.15 25.17
C ASN A 366 30.00 8.79 25.80
N GLU A 367 29.42 7.87 25.02
CA GLU A 367 28.99 6.54 25.48
C GLU A 367 30.05 5.45 25.24
N SER A 368 31.20 5.79 24.66
CA SER A 368 32.26 4.84 24.27
C SER A 368 31.74 3.69 23.38
N LYS A 369 30.88 4.01 22.43
CA LYS A 369 30.27 3.08 21.47
C LYS A 369 30.79 3.29 20.05
N LEU A 370 30.50 2.35 19.17
CA LEU A 370 30.71 2.51 17.72
C LEU A 370 29.45 3.11 17.08
N VAL A 371 29.62 3.75 15.92
CA VAL A 371 28.51 4.21 15.08
C VAL A 371 28.26 3.17 13.99
N HIS A 372 27.02 2.71 13.87
CA HIS A 372 26.59 1.88 12.74
C HIS A 372 25.79 2.73 11.76
N GLY A 373 26.37 2.97 10.58
CA GLY A 373 25.72 3.68 9.48
C GLY A 373 25.22 2.72 8.42
N ILE A 374 24.02 2.96 7.91
CA ILE A 374 23.48 2.26 6.75
C ILE A 374 23.25 3.33 5.67
N VAL A 375 23.95 3.20 4.55
CA VAL A 375 23.91 4.16 3.44
C VAL A 375 23.17 3.51 2.27
N PHE A 376 22.09 4.14 1.83
CA PHE A 376 21.28 3.68 0.70
C PHE A 376 21.55 4.53 -0.53
N TRP A 377 21.36 3.98 -1.73
CA TRP A 377 21.43 4.75 -2.98
C TRP A 377 20.58 6.04 -2.94
N SER A 378 19.37 5.98 -2.39
CA SER A 378 18.49 7.16 -2.26
C SER A 378 19.05 8.25 -1.36
N THR A 379 19.94 7.92 -0.42
CA THR A 379 20.55 8.90 0.51
C THR A 379 21.78 9.59 -0.08
N VAL A 380 22.30 9.13 -1.22
CA VAL A 380 23.51 9.70 -1.85
C VAL A 380 23.31 11.18 -2.19
N ALA A 381 22.16 11.54 -2.74
CA ALA A 381 21.83 12.93 -3.09
C ALA A 381 21.81 13.84 -1.85
N ASP A 382 21.21 13.38 -0.74
CA ASP A 382 21.15 14.11 0.52
C ASP A 382 22.56 14.32 1.12
N LEU A 383 23.40 13.28 1.08
CA LEU A 383 24.79 13.36 1.55
C LEU A 383 25.61 14.35 0.71
N GLU A 384 25.44 14.36 -0.61
CA GLU A 384 26.06 15.36 -1.48
C GLU A 384 25.57 16.77 -1.20
N GLU A 385 24.28 16.95 -0.92
CA GLU A 385 23.70 18.25 -0.57
C GLU A 385 24.28 18.79 0.74
N ILE A 386 24.40 17.95 1.77
CA ILE A 386 25.04 18.31 3.05
C ILE A 386 26.45 18.87 2.81
N ILE A 387 27.23 18.20 1.96
CA ILE A 387 28.59 18.61 1.60
C ILE A 387 28.59 19.95 0.85
N LYS A 388 27.62 20.19 -0.05
CA LYS A 388 27.49 21.43 -0.83
C LYS A 388 27.08 22.62 0.03
N VAL A 389 26.20 22.42 1.03
CA VAL A 389 25.67 23.50 1.87
C VAL A 389 26.72 24.07 2.82
N ASN A 390 27.54 23.22 3.44
CA ASN A 390 28.60 23.67 4.34
C ASN A 390 29.77 22.69 4.36
N SER A 391 30.72 22.84 3.42
CA SER A 391 31.81 21.90 3.20
C SER A 391 32.68 21.62 4.42
N ASP A 392 32.77 22.57 5.35
CA ASP A 392 33.70 22.55 6.48
C ASP A 392 33.02 22.14 7.80
N SER A 393 31.74 21.76 7.74
CA SER A 393 31.03 21.26 8.90
C SER A 393 31.42 19.82 9.24
N ALA A 394 31.31 19.45 10.52
CA ALA A 394 31.48 18.05 10.96
C ALA A 394 30.50 17.10 10.24
N ALA A 395 29.28 17.56 9.95
CA ALA A 395 28.31 16.79 9.17
C ALA A 395 28.83 16.49 7.75
N SER A 396 29.47 17.46 7.09
CA SER A 396 30.07 17.28 5.76
C SER A 396 31.29 16.37 5.78
N PHE A 397 32.09 16.41 6.84
CA PHE A 397 33.18 15.45 7.05
C PHE A 397 32.65 14.02 7.07
N PHE A 398 31.65 13.74 7.91
CA PHE A 398 31.06 12.40 8.00
C PHE A 398 30.31 11.99 6.72
N ALA A 399 29.62 12.93 6.06
CA ALA A 399 28.95 12.66 4.79
C ALA A 399 29.93 12.23 3.70
N ARG A 400 31.12 12.87 3.62
CA ARG A 400 32.19 12.46 2.70
C ARG A 400 32.66 11.03 2.98
N ILE A 401 32.91 10.70 4.25
CA ILE A 401 33.35 9.35 4.62
C ILE A 401 32.30 8.31 4.23
N CYS A 402 31.01 8.59 4.45
CA CYS A 402 29.93 7.70 4.01
C CYS A 402 29.96 7.49 2.49
N LEU A 403 30.08 8.56 1.70
CA LEU A 403 30.12 8.48 0.23
C LEU A 403 31.38 7.77 -0.29
N ASP A 404 32.55 8.04 0.31
CA ASP A 404 33.83 7.43 -0.08
C ASP A 404 33.85 5.90 0.14
N ASN A 405 32.98 5.40 1.03
CA ASN A 405 32.91 3.99 1.39
C ASN A 405 31.66 3.28 0.88
N TYR A 406 30.70 4.02 0.30
CA TYR A 406 29.47 3.47 -0.23
C TYR A 406 29.70 2.70 -1.52
N ASP A 407 29.11 1.51 -1.61
CA ASP A 407 28.95 0.76 -2.84
C ASP A 407 27.47 0.43 -3.07
N PHE A 408 27.04 0.40 -4.33
CA PHE A 408 25.65 0.19 -4.70
C PHE A 408 25.19 -1.24 -4.34
N PRO A 409 23.93 -1.47 -3.92
CA PRO A 409 22.85 -0.49 -3.67
C PRO A 409 22.76 0.02 -2.23
N VAL A 410 23.35 -0.69 -1.28
CA VAL A 410 23.30 -0.39 0.16
C VAL A 410 24.61 -0.86 0.81
N GLU A 411 25.21 0.01 1.60
CA GLU A 411 26.43 -0.28 2.36
C GLU A 411 26.17 -0.12 3.87
N SER A 412 26.53 -1.14 4.65
CA SER A 412 26.58 -1.04 6.12
C SER A 412 28.00 -0.76 6.57
N ILE A 413 28.21 0.27 7.38
CA ILE A 413 29.53 0.76 7.77
C ILE A 413 29.58 0.93 9.30
N ILE A 414 30.65 0.43 9.92
CA ILE A 414 30.96 0.63 11.33
C ILE A 414 32.07 1.65 11.46
N PHE A 415 31.82 2.71 12.21
CA PHE A 415 32.77 3.77 12.50
C PHE A 415 33.14 3.78 13.99
N SER A 416 34.37 4.21 14.28
CA SER A 416 34.72 4.70 15.61
C SER A 416 34.10 6.09 15.87
N PRO A 417 34.06 6.55 17.14
CA PRO A 417 33.55 7.88 17.50
C PRO A 417 34.20 9.06 16.77
N ASP A 418 35.48 8.92 16.40
CA ASP A 418 36.28 9.91 15.69
C ASP A 418 36.15 9.82 14.16
N GLY A 419 35.30 8.92 13.64
CA GLY A 419 35.01 8.80 12.21
C GLY A 419 35.91 7.84 11.43
N ILE A 420 36.79 7.09 12.09
CA ILE A 420 37.59 6.06 11.42
C ILE A 420 36.68 4.90 11.03
N VAL A 421 36.73 4.50 9.76
CA VAL A 421 36.02 3.31 9.27
C VAL A 421 36.70 2.06 9.83
N ILE A 422 35.93 1.27 10.59
CA ILE A 422 36.40 0.03 11.23
C ILE A 422 36.12 -1.16 10.34
N HIS A 423 34.89 -1.27 9.83
CA HIS A 423 34.47 -2.37 8.97
C HIS A 423 33.31 -1.92 8.07
N ARG A 424 33.13 -2.58 6.93
CA ARG A 424 32.00 -2.34 6.02
C ARG A 424 31.57 -3.63 5.33
N ILE A 425 30.32 -3.70 4.94
CA ILE A 425 29.75 -4.78 4.14
C ILE A 425 28.65 -4.25 3.21
N ASN A 426 28.75 -4.64 1.93
CA ASN A 426 27.73 -4.35 0.93
C ASN A 426 26.55 -5.34 1.05
N ALA A 427 25.33 -4.87 0.78
CA ALA A 427 24.13 -5.72 0.85
C ALA A 427 24.19 -6.95 -0.07
N ASN A 428 24.80 -6.86 -1.26
CA ASN A 428 24.93 -8.02 -2.15
C ASN A 428 25.84 -9.11 -1.56
N ALA A 429 26.91 -8.69 -0.87
CA ALA A 429 27.79 -9.60 -0.13
C ALA A 429 27.08 -10.18 1.08
N LEU A 430 26.32 -9.35 1.81
CA LEU A 430 25.55 -9.76 2.99
C LEU A 430 24.49 -10.84 2.64
N LEU A 431 23.78 -10.64 1.52
CA LEU A 431 22.74 -11.55 1.03
C LEU A 431 23.30 -12.82 0.37
N GLY A 432 24.62 -12.97 0.27
CA GLY A 432 25.25 -14.15 -0.35
C GLY A 432 25.07 -14.23 -1.88
N LEU A 433 24.61 -13.16 -2.54
CA LEU A 433 24.38 -13.11 -3.99
C LEU A 433 25.68 -13.22 -4.81
N ALA A 434 26.84 -13.09 -4.15
CA ALA A 434 28.16 -13.17 -4.78
C ALA A 434 28.79 -14.58 -4.77
N THR A 435 28.19 -15.56 -4.07
CA THR A 435 28.78 -16.90 -3.91
C THR A 435 27.74 -18.00 -4.11
N GLU A 436 27.74 -18.65 -5.28
CA GLU A 436 26.89 -19.81 -5.63
C GLU A 436 27.21 -21.10 -4.83
N GLN A 437 28.01 -21.05 -3.78
CA GLN A 437 28.42 -22.23 -3.04
C GLN A 437 28.50 -21.89 -1.56
N GLU A 438 27.47 -22.23 -0.77
CA GLU A 438 27.64 -23.05 0.44
C GLU A 438 26.31 -23.41 1.16
N SER A 439 26.21 -24.72 1.42
CA SER A 439 25.42 -25.50 2.38
C SER A 439 24.04 -25.05 2.89
N PHE A 440 23.04 -25.85 2.48
CA PHE A 440 21.62 -25.86 2.84
C PHE A 440 21.29 -26.41 4.25
N PHE A 441 22.23 -26.45 5.22
CA PHE A 441 22.07 -27.27 6.44
C PHE A 441 22.30 -26.58 7.80
N GLU A 442 22.43 -25.26 7.87
CA GLU A 442 22.40 -24.54 9.16
C GLU A 442 20.99 -23.99 9.45
N ILE A 443 20.50 -24.19 10.68
CA ILE A 443 19.13 -23.90 11.12
C ILE A 443 18.94 -22.38 11.42
N GLY A 444 19.46 -21.51 10.56
CA GLY A 444 19.40 -20.05 10.73
C GLY A 444 19.41 -19.31 9.40
N ASP A 445 18.86 -18.09 9.38
CA ASP A 445 18.87 -17.21 8.21
C ASP A 445 20.33 -16.81 7.87
N PRO A 446 20.87 -17.18 6.69
CA PRO A 446 22.25 -16.86 6.31
C PRO A 446 22.56 -15.36 6.40
N VAL A 447 21.56 -14.50 6.16
CA VAL A 447 21.71 -13.05 6.25
C VAL A 447 21.93 -12.62 7.70
N GLU A 448 21.19 -13.21 8.65
CA GLU A 448 21.33 -12.93 10.08
C GLU A 448 22.71 -13.36 10.58
N LYS A 449 23.18 -14.54 10.15
CA LYS A 449 24.53 -15.02 10.47
C LYS A 449 25.61 -14.08 9.93
N ASN A 450 25.56 -13.76 8.63
CA ASN A 450 26.55 -12.88 8.00
C ASN A 450 26.57 -11.50 8.65
N TYR A 451 25.40 -10.97 9.00
CA TYR A 451 25.28 -9.68 9.68
C TYR A 451 25.84 -9.73 11.11
N HIS A 452 25.59 -10.82 11.85
CA HIS A 452 26.17 -11.01 13.17
C HIS A 452 27.70 -11.10 13.12
N GLU A 453 28.25 -11.89 12.19
CA GLU A 453 29.69 -12.02 11.97
C GLU A 453 30.33 -10.67 11.59
N PHE A 454 29.66 -9.88 10.73
CA PHE A 454 30.07 -8.51 10.41
C PHE A 454 30.20 -7.65 11.67
N LEU A 455 29.21 -7.67 12.57
CA LEU A 455 29.25 -6.89 13.80
C LEU A 455 30.32 -7.38 14.79
N GLU A 456 30.49 -8.69 14.94
CA GLU A 456 31.53 -9.27 15.80
C GLU A 456 32.94 -8.93 15.30
N ASN A 457 33.18 -9.05 14.00
CA ASN A 457 34.45 -8.68 13.37
C ASN A 457 34.74 -7.19 13.57
N ALA A 458 33.75 -6.33 13.41
CA ALA A 458 33.90 -4.90 13.67
C ALA A 458 34.30 -4.62 15.12
N LEU A 459 33.72 -5.32 16.09
CA LEU A 459 34.10 -5.19 17.50
C LEU A 459 35.54 -5.63 17.76
N LEU A 460 35.99 -6.72 17.14
CA LEU A 460 37.38 -7.18 17.25
C LEU A 460 38.36 -6.18 16.62
N MET A 461 38.06 -5.70 15.41
CA MET A 461 38.87 -4.70 14.70
C MET A 461 38.97 -3.39 15.50
N SER A 462 37.87 -2.94 16.11
CA SER A 462 37.87 -1.71 16.91
C SER A 462 38.84 -1.75 18.11
N LYS A 463 39.04 -2.93 18.70
CA LYS A 463 40.00 -3.12 19.80
C LYS A 463 41.44 -3.02 19.30
N ALA A 464 41.73 -3.58 18.13
CA ALA A 464 43.05 -3.50 17.52
C ALA A 464 43.42 -2.05 17.12
N VAL A 465 42.45 -1.29 16.60
CA VAL A 465 42.64 0.14 16.26
C VAL A 465 42.98 0.95 17.52
N LYS A 466 42.27 0.74 18.64
CA LYS A 466 42.58 1.44 19.92
C LYS A 466 44.00 1.20 20.41
N VAL A 467 44.50 -0.04 20.32
CA VAL A 467 45.87 -0.39 20.74
C VAL A 467 46.93 0.35 19.91
N ASN A 468 46.74 0.43 18.58
CA ASN A 468 47.66 1.14 17.70
C ASN A 468 47.64 2.66 17.91
N THR A 469 46.50 3.25 18.28
CA THR A 469 46.41 4.69 18.55
C THR A 469 47.05 5.06 19.90
N GLU A 470 46.92 4.22 20.92
CA GLU A 470 47.56 4.42 22.24
C GLU A 470 49.09 4.24 22.16
N GLU A 471 49.60 3.27 21.38
CA GLU A 471 51.04 3.10 21.16
C GLU A 471 51.66 4.27 20.37
N ASN A 472 50.92 4.87 19.43
CA ASN A 472 51.39 6.03 18.67
C ASN A 472 51.30 7.37 19.43
N GLN A 473 50.57 7.44 20.55
CA GLN A 473 50.54 8.63 21.43
C GLN A 473 51.58 8.57 22.57
N LEU A 474 52.23 7.42 22.78
CA LEU A 474 53.28 7.19 23.76
C LEU A 474 54.71 7.32 23.18
N LEU A 475 54.81 7.65 21.88
CA LEU A 475 56.04 8.03 21.16
C LEU A 475 56.00 9.53 20.86
#